data_AF-A0A4R4SSS8-F1
#
_entry.id   AF-A0A4R4SSS8-F1
#
_cell.length_a   1.000
_cell.length_b   1.000
_cell.length_c   1.000
_cell.angle_alpha   90.00
_cell.angle_beta   90.00
_cell.angle_gamma   90.00
#
_symmetry.space_group_name_H-M   'P 1'
#
loop_
_entity.id
_entity.type
_entity.pdbx_description
1 polymer ?
#
loop_
_entity_poly.entity_id
_entity_poly.type
_entity_poly.pdbx_seq_one_letter_code
_entity_poly.pdbx_strand_id
1 'polypeptide(L)'
;MEVVLLHDGVLGMTLRDENMSIHGLVHPLTESWARIIPDGTGSRVQVTTAGPRDLWAERVELLAPWFQAGRPGPGSYGLTVDAHGEHTLWRYEPDRLSWNL
;
A
#
# COMPACT_ATOMS: atom_id res chain seq x y z
N MET A 1 13.69 0.45 -7.23
CA MET A 1 13.06 1.51 -6.42
C MET A 1 12.09 0.81 -5.50
N GLU A 2 12.31 0.88 -4.20
CA GLU A 2 11.40 0.32 -3.21
C GLU A 2 10.21 1.28 -3.07
N VAL A 3 9.01 0.78 -3.28
CA VAL A 3 7.79 1.58 -3.11
C VAL A 3 7.30 1.35 -1.71
N VAL A 4 7.45 2.37 -0.86
CA VAL A 4 6.92 2.35 0.50
C VAL A 4 5.45 2.79 0.42
N LEU A 5 4.54 1.84 0.64
CA LEU A 5 3.12 2.13 0.82
C LEU A 5 2.84 2.31 2.31
N LEU A 6 2.35 3.50 2.67
CA LEU A 6 1.77 3.75 3.98
C LEU A 6 0.31 3.29 3.97
N HIS A 7 -0.02 2.39 4.89
CA HIS A 7 -1.38 1.92 5.17
C HIS A 7 -1.61 2.18 6.64
N ASP A 8 -2.52 3.10 6.94
CA ASP A 8 -2.67 3.65 8.29
C ASP A 8 -2.91 2.56 9.35
N GLY A 9 -2.13 2.64 10.44
CA GLY A 9 -2.13 1.67 11.53
C GLY A 9 -1.67 0.25 11.18
N VAL A 10 -1.33 -0.04 9.92
CA VAL A 10 -0.96 -1.39 9.45
C VAL A 10 0.55 -1.55 9.38
N LEU A 11 1.05 -2.48 10.18
CA LEU A 11 2.44 -2.88 10.21
C LEU A 11 2.70 -3.92 9.10
N GLY A 12 3.69 -3.66 8.26
CA GLY A 12 4.21 -4.62 7.29
C GLY A 12 5.46 -5.31 7.83
N MET A 13 5.54 -6.63 7.71
CA MET A 13 6.74 -7.41 8.02
C MET A 13 7.03 -8.43 6.92
N THR A 14 8.30 -8.75 6.74
CA THR A 14 8.72 -9.85 5.86
C THR A 14 9.65 -10.75 6.65
N LEU A 15 9.28 -12.02 6.80
CA LEU A 15 10.16 -13.08 7.27
C LEU A 15 10.69 -13.81 6.05
N ARG A 16 12.01 -13.95 5.95
CA ARG A 16 12.66 -14.63 4.84
C ARG A 16 13.59 -15.70 5.39
N ASP A 17 13.50 -16.90 4.81
CA ASP A 17 14.51 -17.96 4.92
C ASP A 17 15.13 -18.24 3.54
N GLU A 18 15.97 -19.26 3.42
CA GLU A 18 16.68 -19.59 2.18
C GLU A 18 15.75 -19.96 1.01
N ASN A 19 14.55 -20.47 1.29
CA ASN A 19 13.64 -21.05 0.30
C ASN A 19 12.27 -20.35 0.24
N MET A 20 11.95 -19.50 1.21
CA MET A 20 10.62 -18.96 1.42
C MET A 20 10.65 -17.52 1.93
N SER A 21 9.70 -16.74 1.43
CA SER A 21 9.39 -15.41 1.92
C SER A 21 7.94 -15.41 2.40
N ILE A 22 7.72 -14.96 3.63
CA ILE A 22 6.39 -14.77 4.20
C ILE A 22 6.24 -13.28 4.46
N HIS A 23 5.21 -12.68 3.89
CA HIS A 23 4.85 -11.29 4.17
C HIS A 23 3.66 -11.25 5.12
N GLY A 24 3.72 -10.36 6.10
CA GLY A 24 2.67 -10.13 7.09
C GLY A 24 2.18 -8.70 7.04
N LEU A 25 0.86 -8.53 7.11
CA LEU A 25 0.19 -7.27 7.45
C LEU A 25 -0.51 -7.47 8.79
N VAL A 26 -0.33 -6.54 9.72
CA VAL A 26 -0.93 -6.61 11.05
C VAL A 26 -1.48 -5.24 11.44
N HIS A 27 -2.74 -5.20 11.89
CA HIS A 27 -3.34 -4.03 12.51
C HIS A 27 -3.59 -4.33 14.00
N PRO A 28 -2.68 -3.93 14.91
CA PRO A 28 -2.72 -4.37 16.30
C PRO A 28 -4.01 -4.03 17.04
N LEU A 29 -4.58 -2.84 16.77
CA LEU A 29 -5.76 -2.36 17.48
C LEU A 29 -7.03 -3.16 17.21
N THR A 30 -7.15 -3.81 16.05
CA THR A 30 -8.31 -4.64 15.69
C THR A 30 -7.98 -6.11 15.64
N GLU A 31 -6.72 -6.48 15.93
CA GLU A 31 -6.20 -7.84 15.82
C GLU A 31 -6.37 -8.44 14.40
N SER A 32 -6.54 -7.57 13.39
CA SER A 32 -6.64 -8.01 12.01
C SER A 32 -5.26 -8.31 11.45
N TRP A 33 -5.13 -9.38 10.68
CA TRP A 33 -3.87 -9.72 10.02
C TRP A 33 -4.07 -10.42 8.68
N ALA A 34 -3.06 -10.32 7.83
CA ALA A 34 -2.94 -11.09 6.60
C ALA A 34 -1.54 -11.69 6.50
N ARG A 35 -1.46 -12.97 6.16
CA ARG A 35 -0.22 -13.68 5.82
C ARG A 35 -0.22 -13.99 4.33
N ILE A 36 0.83 -13.58 3.64
CA ILE A 36 1.00 -13.71 2.19
C ILE A 36 2.23 -14.58 1.93
N ILE A 37 2.03 -15.69 1.24
CA ILE A 37 3.09 -16.62 0.85
C ILE A 37 3.13 -16.66 -0.69
N PRO A 38 4.19 -16.15 -1.34
CA PRO A 38 4.40 -16.29 -2.77
C PRO A 38 4.65 -17.75 -3.14
N ASP A 39 4.19 -18.16 -4.32
CA ASP A 39 4.40 -19.51 -4.85
C ASP A 39 5.82 -19.80 -5.38
N GLY A 40 6.77 -18.87 -5.17
CA GLY A 40 8.15 -18.94 -5.66
C GLY A 40 8.33 -18.63 -7.16
N THR A 41 7.28 -18.74 -7.97
CA THR A 41 7.29 -18.38 -9.40
C THR A 41 6.87 -16.94 -9.66
N GLY A 42 6.27 -16.30 -8.65
CA GLY A 42 5.81 -14.91 -8.70
C GLY A 42 4.47 -14.74 -9.44
N SER A 43 3.81 -15.83 -9.81
CA SER A 43 2.55 -15.79 -10.56
C SER A 43 1.31 -15.92 -9.67
N ARG A 44 1.44 -16.54 -8.50
CA ARG A 44 0.35 -16.69 -7.52
C ARG A 44 0.85 -16.43 -6.10
N VAL A 45 -0.08 -16.01 -5.26
CA VAL A 45 0.13 -15.83 -3.83
C VAL A 45 -0.98 -16.56 -3.07
N GLN A 46 -0.62 -17.20 -1.97
CA GLN A 46 -1.58 -17.68 -1.00
C GLN A 46 -1.73 -16.62 0.07
N VAL A 47 -2.96 -16.13 0.26
CA VAL A 47 -3.31 -15.17 1.29
C VAL A 47 -4.20 -15.85 2.33
N THR A 48 -3.82 -15.75 3.60
CA THR A 48 -4.66 -16.15 4.74
C THR A 48 -4.91 -14.91 5.59
N THR A 49 -6.16 -14.64 5.96
CA THR A 49 -6.53 -13.48 6.77
C THR A 49 -7.32 -13.89 8.00
N ALA A 50 -7.29 -13.06 9.04
CA ALA A 50 -8.22 -13.14 10.17
C ALA A 50 -8.43 -11.77 10.82
N GLY A 51 -9.47 -11.68 11.66
CA GLY A 51 -9.93 -10.45 12.29
C GLY A 51 -10.99 -9.69 11.48
N PRO A 52 -11.50 -8.57 11.99
CA PRO A 52 -12.63 -7.84 11.40
C PRO A 52 -12.29 -7.04 10.14
N ARG A 53 -11.01 -6.93 9.75
CA ARG A 53 -10.56 -6.20 8.56
C ARG A 53 -9.83 -7.12 7.60
N ASP A 54 -10.14 -7.04 6.31
CA ASP A 54 -9.35 -7.69 5.27
C ASP A 54 -8.22 -6.77 4.80
N LEU A 55 -7.09 -6.83 5.51
CA LEU A 55 -5.95 -5.94 5.25
C LEU A 55 -5.32 -6.16 3.87
N TRP A 56 -5.48 -7.34 3.28
CA TRP A 56 -4.98 -7.61 1.93
C TRP A 56 -5.88 -6.92 0.89
N ALA A 57 -7.20 -7.08 1.00
CA ALA A 57 -8.15 -6.41 0.12
C ALA A 57 -8.01 -4.88 0.19
N GLU A 58 -7.96 -4.32 1.40
CA GLU A 58 -7.74 -2.87 1.59
C GLU A 58 -6.43 -2.40 0.92
N ARG A 59 -5.34 -3.17 1.05
CA ARG A 59 -4.07 -2.82 0.43
C ARG A 59 -4.12 -2.90 -1.10
N VAL A 60 -4.84 -3.88 -1.65
CA VAL A 60 -5.07 -3.98 -3.10
C VAL A 60 -5.88 -2.78 -3.60
N GLU A 61 -6.91 -2.36 -2.86
CA GLU A 61 -7.70 -1.17 -3.19
C GLU A 61 -6.86 0.11 -3.19
N LEU A 62 -5.98 0.29 -2.19
CA LEU A 62 -5.04 1.41 -2.14
C LEU A 62 -4.07 1.41 -3.34
N LEU A 63 -3.61 0.24 -3.77
CA LEU A 63 -2.63 0.11 -4.85
C LEU A 63 -3.27 0.14 -6.24
N ALA A 64 -4.56 -0.17 -6.38
CA ALA A 64 -5.22 -0.27 -7.67
C ALA A 64 -5.11 1.03 -8.50
N PRO A 65 -5.42 2.23 -7.97
CA PRO A 65 -5.23 3.49 -8.69
C PRO A 65 -3.77 3.73 -9.10
N TRP A 66 -2.81 3.39 -8.24
CA TRP A 66 -1.38 3.53 -8.53
C TRP A 66 -0.92 2.58 -9.65
N PHE A 67 -1.43 1.34 -9.67
CA PHE A 67 -1.17 0.40 -10.78
C PHE A 67 -1.78 0.89 -12.08
N GLN A 68 -3.04 1.36 -12.07
CA GLN A 68 -3.71 1.91 -13.26
C GLN A 68 -3.02 3.18 -13.78
N ALA A 69 -2.40 3.95 -12.89
CA ALA A 69 -1.58 5.08 -13.23
C ALA A 69 -0.23 4.70 -13.89
N GLY A 70 0.13 3.42 -13.98
CA GLY A 70 1.40 2.97 -14.55
C GLY A 70 2.55 2.96 -13.56
N ARG A 71 2.26 2.83 -12.26
CA ARG A 71 3.25 2.83 -11.17
C ARG A 71 4.15 4.07 -11.18
N PRO A 72 3.58 5.29 -11.23
CA PRO A 72 4.36 6.52 -11.24
C PRO A 72 5.33 6.55 -10.06
N GLY A 73 6.56 6.99 -10.33
CA GLY A 73 7.54 7.24 -9.28
C GLY A 73 7.18 8.48 -8.46
N PRO A 74 7.82 8.70 -7.31
CA PRO A 74 7.52 9.85 -6.44
C PRO A 74 7.58 11.21 -7.15
N GLY A 75 8.53 11.39 -8.09
CA GLY A 75 8.68 12.64 -8.86
C GLY A 75 7.57 12.94 -9.87
N SER A 76 6.57 12.06 -10.02
CA SER A 76 5.37 12.33 -10.84
C SER A 76 4.25 13.00 -10.05
N TYR A 77 4.42 13.15 -8.73
CA TYR A 77 3.47 13.80 -7.84
C TYR A 77 4.03 15.13 -7.34
N GLY A 78 3.15 16.13 -7.22
CA GLY A 78 3.40 17.37 -6.51
C GLY A 78 2.51 17.47 -5.29
N LEU A 79 2.95 18.24 -4.30
CA LEU A 79 2.18 18.55 -3.10
C LEU A 79 2.02 20.06 -3.01
N THR A 80 0.78 20.53 -2.98
CA THR A 80 0.46 21.91 -2.63
C THR A 80 0.07 21.94 -1.16
N VAL A 81 0.66 22.85 -0.40
CA VAL A 81 0.26 23.19 0.97
C VAL A 81 -0.24 24.62 0.93
N ASP A 82 -1.50 24.85 1.29
CA ASP A 82 -2.06 26.20 1.29
C ASP A 82 -1.70 26.97 2.59
N ALA A 83 -2.10 28.25 2.65
CA ALA A 83 -1.83 29.11 3.81
C ALA A 83 -2.59 28.70 5.09
N HIS A 84 -3.59 27.82 4.97
CA HIS A 84 -4.38 27.27 6.06
C HIS A 84 -3.88 25.91 6.53
N GLY A 85 -2.91 25.33 5.84
CA GLY A 85 -2.34 24.02 6.13
C GLY A 85 -3.08 22.86 5.47
N GLU A 86 -3.96 23.11 4.50
CA GLU A 86 -4.55 22.04 3.69
C GLU A 86 -3.52 21.48 2.71
N HIS A 87 -3.46 20.15 2.65
CA HIS A 87 -2.48 19.41 1.85
C HIS A 87 -3.19 18.77 0.65
N THR A 88 -2.86 19.23 -0.55
CA THR A 88 -3.39 18.69 -1.80
C THR A 88 -2.30 18.00 -2.59
N LEU A 89 -2.38 16.68 -2.71
CA LEU A 89 -1.51 15.88 -3.58
C LEU A 89 -2.07 15.93 -5.00
N TRP A 90 -1.23 16.19 -6.00
CA TRP A 90 -1.64 16.18 -7.41
C TRP A 90 -0.65 15.46 -8.31
N ARG A 91 -1.12 15.05 -9.49
CA ARG A 91 -0.32 14.33 -10.49
C ARG A 91 -0.22 15.15 -11.78
N TYR A 92 0.99 15.39 -12.25
CA TYR A 92 1.35 16.30 -13.36
C TYR A 92 1.10 17.78 -13.10
N GLU A 93 -0.14 18.17 -12.79
CA GLU A 93 -0.54 19.56 -12.51
C GLU A 93 -1.64 19.59 -11.43
N PRO A 94 -1.73 20.66 -10.60
CA PRO A 94 -2.68 20.77 -9.48
C PRO A 94 -4.15 20.59 -9.87
N ASP A 95 -4.48 20.93 -11.12
CA ASP A 95 -5.87 21.12 -11.55
C ASP A 95 -6.48 19.87 -12.20
N ARG A 96 -5.70 18.78 -12.36
CA ARG A 96 -6.08 17.64 -13.21
C ARG A 96 -6.50 16.39 -12.45
N LEU A 97 -5.78 16.06 -11.38
CA LEU A 97 -6.03 14.91 -10.51
C LEU A 97 -5.45 15.25 -9.14
N SER A 98 -6.33 15.63 -8.21
CA SER A 98 -5.96 16.06 -6.87
C SER A 98 -6.67 15.24 -5.80
N TRP A 99 -5.99 15.00 -4.69
CA TRP A 99 -6.54 14.37 -3.50
C TRP A 99 -6.22 15.22 -2.27
N ASN A 100 -7.21 15.44 -1.42
CA ASN A 100 -6.98 16.01 -0.09
C ASN A 100 -6.47 14.91 0.83
N LEU A 101 -5.36 15.19 1.49
CA LEU A 101 -4.70 14.30 2.45
C LEU A 101 -5.19 14.55 3.88
#